data_AF-A0A662TYC3-F1
#
_entry.id   AF-A0A662TYC3-F1
#
_cell.length_a   1.000
_cell.length_b   1.000
_cell.length_c   1.000
_cell.angle_alpha   90.00
_cell.angle_beta   90.00
_cell.angle_gamma   90.00
#
_symmetry.space_group_name_H-M   'P 1'
#
loop_
_entity.id
_entity.type
_entity.pdbx_description
1 polymer ?
#
loop_
_entity_poly.entity_id
_entity_poly.type
_entity_poly.pdbx_seq_one_letter_code
_entity_poly.pdbx_strand_id
1 'polypeptide(L)'
;MGERGFPQQFMRWAYIERGETIKQYAKGELSEQELLGEFLRHTPVLVTYGPAGLNASVKGVGLIPRPEHLETTLETYLEHINQGWHEEYTKKGLNILQQTIYSNNCEIIDPTKLGMLEMAKKHTWLNLRSNPRATLLFYQPPTTSYELRGQVEIHEEGSIYHKLLNAQHDTYH
;
A
#
# COMPACT_ATOMS: atom_id res chain seq x y z
N MET A 1 7.54 14.38 23.48
CA MET A 1 8.13 13.60 22.38
C MET A 1 7.03 12.68 21.87
N GLY A 2 6.42 13.00 20.73
CA GLY A 2 5.23 12.29 20.25
C GLY A 2 5.55 10.84 19.88
N GLU A 3 4.62 9.93 20.12
CA GLU A 3 4.70 8.53 19.69
C GLU A 3 5.10 8.48 18.20
N ARG A 4 6.18 7.76 17.89
CA ARG A 4 6.59 7.52 16.50
C ARG A 4 5.59 6.56 15.86
N GLY A 5 4.71 7.06 15.00
CA GLY A 5 3.77 6.23 14.25
C GLY A 5 2.69 7.05 13.55
N PHE A 6 1.94 6.40 12.66
CA PHE A 6 0.74 6.99 12.08
C PHE A 6 -0.33 7.26 13.17
N PRO A 7 -1.16 8.30 13.00
CA PRO A 7 -2.27 8.56 13.92
C PRO A 7 -3.19 7.35 14.07
N GLN A 8 -3.67 7.07 15.29
CA GLN A 8 -4.55 5.93 15.54
C GLN A 8 -5.81 5.93 14.64
N GLN A 9 -6.38 7.11 14.39
CA GLN A 9 -7.50 7.29 13.45
C GLN A 9 -7.15 6.86 12.02
N PHE A 10 -5.93 7.18 11.56
CA PHE A 10 -5.45 6.74 10.26
C PHE A 10 -5.26 5.23 10.24
N MET A 11 -4.66 4.65 11.29
CA MET A 11 -4.49 3.19 11.35
C MET A 11 -5.83 2.46 11.40
N ARG A 12 -6.80 2.93 12.18
CA ARG A 12 -8.16 2.35 12.16
C ARG A 12 -8.74 2.34 10.75
N TRP A 13 -8.61 3.46 10.04
CA TRP A 13 -9.17 3.63 8.70
C TRP A 13 -8.40 2.87 7.60
N ALA A 14 -7.07 2.94 7.59
CA ALA A 14 -6.21 2.36 6.56
C ALA A 14 -5.86 0.88 6.81
N TYR A 15 -5.93 0.41 8.06
CA TYR A 15 -5.62 -0.96 8.44
C TYR A 15 -6.86 -1.76 8.79
N ILE A 16 -7.54 -1.41 9.88
CA ILE A 16 -8.63 -2.23 10.43
C ILE A 16 -9.81 -2.27 9.45
N GLU A 17 -10.36 -1.11 9.11
CA GLU A 17 -11.53 -1.03 8.24
C GLU A 17 -11.22 -1.54 6.83
N ARG A 18 -10.01 -1.29 6.32
CA ARG A 18 -9.57 -1.82 5.02
C ARG A 18 -9.41 -3.35 5.03
N GLY A 19 -8.88 -3.92 6.11
CA GLY A 19 -8.77 -5.37 6.28
C GLY A 19 -10.13 -6.05 6.23
N GLU A 20 -11.12 -5.45 6.90
CA GLU A 20 -12.50 -5.91 6.92
C GLU A 20 -13.12 -5.88 5.53
N THR A 21 -12.91 -4.79 4.78
CA THR A 21 -13.33 -4.68 3.38
C THR A 21 -12.69 -5.78 2.52
N ILE A 22 -11.38 -6.01 2.63
CA ILE A 22 -10.68 -7.06 1.86
C ILE A 22 -11.26 -8.45 2.19
N LYS A 23 -11.61 -8.68 3.46
CA LYS A 23 -12.27 -9.92 3.90
C LYS A 23 -13.66 -10.09 3.31
N GLN A 24 -14.46 -9.02 3.26
CA GLN A 24 -15.77 -9.03 2.60
C GLN A 24 -15.63 -9.25 1.08
N TYR A 25 -14.63 -8.61 0.46
CA TYR A 25 -14.35 -8.77 -0.96
C TYR A 25 -14.00 -10.22 -1.32
N ALA A 26 -13.13 -10.86 -0.55
CA ALA A 26 -12.75 -12.26 -0.75
C ALA A 26 -13.92 -13.26 -0.64
N LYS A 27 -15.02 -12.86 0.02
CA LYS A 27 -16.25 -13.64 0.14
C LYS A 27 -17.32 -13.28 -0.90
N GLY A 28 -17.08 -12.27 -1.75
CA GLY A 28 -18.08 -11.75 -2.68
C GLY A 28 -19.22 -10.98 -2.01
N GLU A 29 -18.99 -10.44 -0.81
CA GLU A 29 -20.01 -9.74 -0.01
C GLU A 29 -20.10 -8.23 -0.34
N LEU A 30 -19.26 -7.70 -1.24
CA LEU A 30 -19.25 -6.29 -1.63
C LEU A 30 -19.77 -6.09 -3.06
N SER A 31 -20.61 -5.06 -3.23
CA SER A 31 -20.98 -4.56 -4.55
C SER A 31 -19.82 -3.81 -5.23
N GLU A 32 -19.91 -3.66 -6.55
CA GLU A 32 -18.93 -2.89 -7.32
C GLU A 32 -18.82 -1.43 -6.86
N GLN A 33 -19.95 -0.80 -6.49
CA GLN A 33 -19.96 0.58 -6.00
C GLN A 33 -19.24 0.73 -4.65
N GLU A 34 -19.43 -0.23 -3.74
CA GLU A 34 -18.74 -0.26 -2.46
C GLU A 34 -17.24 -0.45 -2.65
N LEU A 35 -16.83 -1.35 -3.57
CA LEU A 35 -15.42 -1.56 -3.91
C LEU A 35 -14.78 -0.27 -4.43
N LEU A 36 -15.42 0.45 -5.35
CA LEU A 36 -14.91 1.71 -5.89
C LEU A 36 -14.64 2.76 -4.79
N GLY A 37 -15.54 2.87 -3.80
CA GLY A 37 -15.32 3.75 -2.65
C GLY A 37 -14.12 3.33 -1.80
N GLU A 38 -13.89 2.03 -1.67
CA GLU A 38 -12.80 1.45 -0.87
C GLU A 38 -11.43 1.53 -1.57
N PHE A 39 -11.40 1.67 -2.90
CA PHE A 39 -10.17 2.00 -3.63
C PHE A 39 -9.56 3.31 -3.11
N LEU A 40 -10.38 4.29 -2.71
CA LEU A 40 -9.91 5.60 -2.22
C LEU A 40 -9.06 5.50 -0.94
N ARG A 41 -9.14 4.38 -0.20
CA ARG A 41 -8.31 4.17 1.00
C ARG A 41 -6.83 3.95 0.72
N HIS A 42 -6.49 3.53 -0.50
CA HIS A 42 -5.12 3.22 -0.90
C HIS A 42 -4.66 3.95 -2.16
N THR A 43 -5.47 4.85 -2.69
CA THR A 43 -5.13 5.65 -3.86
C THR A 43 -5.03 7.15 -3.54
N PRO A 44 -4.16 7.56 -2.59
CA PRO A 44 -3.96 8.98 -2.30
C PRO A 44 -3.38 9.73 -3.50
N VAL A 45 -3.52 11.05 -3.45
CA VAL A 45 -2.73 11.95 -4.26
C VAL A 45 -1.35 12.10 -3.63
N LEU A 46 -0.31 11.69 -4.35
CA LEU A 46 1.08 11.96 -4.03
C LEU A 46 1.50 13.31 -4.61
N VAL A 47 1.82 14.24 -3.72
CA VAL A 47 2.33 15.57 -4.05
C VAL A 47 3.84 15.61 -3.88
N THR A 48 4.55 15.98 -4.94
CA THR A 48 6.01 16.14 -4.95
C THR A 48 6.40 17.45 -5.65
N TYR A 49 7.60 17.93 -5.37
CA TYR A 49 8.15 19.14 -5.99
C TYR A 49 9.64 19.01 -6.24
N GLY A 50 10.09 19.43 -7.42
CA GLY A 50 11.49 19.37 -7.85
C GLY A 50 11.67 19.89 -9.28
N PRO A 51 12.71 19.42 -10.01
CA PRO A 51 13.03 19.86 -11.36
C PRO A 51 11.91 19.68 -12.40
N ALA A 52 10.98 18.75 -12.17
CA ALA A 52 9.80 18.57 -13.03
C ALA A 52 8.61 19.47 -12.64
N GLY A 53 8.82 20.42 -11.71
CA GLY A 53 7.79 21.29 -11.18
C GLY A 53 6.94 20.65 -10.09
N LEU A 54 5.84 21.32 -9.72
CA LEU A 54 4.84 20.76 -8.82
C LEU A 54 4.11 19.62 -9.52
N ASN A 55 4.06 18.46 -8.88
CA ASN A 55 3.37 17.28 -9.39
C ASN A 55 2.40 16.73 -8.34
N ALA A 56 1.18 16.42 -8.78
CA ALA A 56 0.18 15.70 -8.01
C ALA A 56 -0.29 14.50 -8.85
N SER A 57 -0.03 13.28 -8.38
CA SER A 57 -0.42 12.05 -9.08
C SER A 57 -1.08 11.07 -8.13
N VAL A 58 -2.14 10.40 -8.59
CA VAL A 58 -2.78 9.32 -7.82
C VAL A 58 -1.86 8.10 -7.84
N LYS A 59 -1.62 7.50 -6.68
CA LYS A 59 -0.72 6.35 -6.53
C LYS A 59 -1.35 5.29 -5.64
N GLY A 60 -1.19 4.02 -5.99
CA GLY A 60 -1.43 2.91 -5.08
C GLY A 60 -0.38 2.94 -3.95
N VAL A 61 -0.83 3.07 -2.71
CA VAL A 61 -0.01 3.13 -1.51
C VAL A 61 -0.50 2.10 -0.49
N GLY A 62 0.39 1.27 0.02
CA GLY A 62 0.07 0.22 0.98
C GLY A 62 0.94 0.26 2.23
N LEU A 63 0.46 -0.41 3.28
CA LEU A 63 1.25 -0.70 4.48
C LEU A 63 2.33 -1.73 4.14
N ILE A 64 3.43 -1.67 4.89
CA ILE A 64 4.60 -2.54 4.70
C ILE A 64 4.86 -3.30 6.01
N PRO A 65 5.23 -4.59 5.95
CA PRO A 65 5.65 -5.32 7.13
C PRO A 65 6.88 -4.68 7.79
N ARG A 66 7.08 -4.96 9.08
CA ARG A 66 8.34 -4.65 9.76
C ARG A 66 9.50 -5.41 9.13
N PRO A 67 10.75 -4.92 9.24
CA PRO A 67 11.93 -5.54 8.65
C PRO A 67 12.04 -7.05 8.89
N GLU A 68 11.76 -7.51 10.11
CA GLU A 68 11.79 -8.91 10.54
C GLU A 68 10.75 -9.81 9.86
N HIS A 69 9.74 -9.24 9.19
CA HIS A 69 8.68 -9.97 8.50
C HIS A 69 8.73 -9.83 6.97
N LEU A 70 9.63 -9.00 6.42
CA LEU A 70 9.70 -8.73 4.98
C LEU A 70 10.00 -9.99 4.16
N GLU A 71 10.98 -10.79 4.60
CA GLU A 71 11.41 -12.00 3.88
C GLU A 71 10.31 -13.06 3.85
N THR A 72 9.77 -13.43 5.01
CA THR A 72 8.67 -14.41 5.11
C THR A 72 7.42 -13.97 4.35
N THR A 73 7.10 -12.67 4.37
CA THR A 73 5.98 -12.14 3.59
C THR A 73 6.24 -12.26 2.08
N LEU A 74 7.44 -11.89 1.62
CA LEU A 74 7.82 -12.02 0.22
C LEU A 74 7.79 -13.48 -0.24
N GLU A 75 8.33 -14.41 0.55
CA GLU A 75 8.31 -15.84 0.25
C GLU A 75 6.87 -16.35 0.07
N THR A 76 5.96 -15.97 0.97
CA THR A 76 4.54 -16.33 0.87
C THR A 76 3.91 -15.82 -0.42
N TYR A 77 4.20 -14.57 -0.83
CA TYR A 77 3.71 -14.03 -2.10
C TYR A 77 4.29 -14.79 -3.30
N LEU A 78 5.60 -15.04 -3.31
CA LEU A 78 6.25 -15.74 -4.42
C LEU A 78 5.78 -17.19 -4.55
N GLU A 79 5.56 -17.90 -3.44
CA GLU A 79 4.98 -19.24 -3.45
C GLU A 79 3.60 -19.28 -4.10
N HIS A 80 2.77 -18.27 -3.87
CA HIS A 80 1.47 -18.15 -4.51
C HIS A 80 1.59 -17.82 -6.00
N ILE A 81 2.38 -16.80 -6.34
CA ILE A 81 2.59 -16.36 -7.73
C ILE A 81 3.13 -17.51 -8.59
N ASN A 82 4.07 -18.29 -8.06
CA ASN A 82 4.67 -19.42 -8.77
C ASN A 82 3.72 -20.60 -9.01
N GLN A 83 2.55 -20.64 -8.37
CA GLN A 83 1.51 -21.63 -8.69
C GLN A 83 0.83 -21.34 -10.04
N GLY A 84 0.98 -20.13 -10.57
CA GLY A 84 0.35 -19.70 -11.82
C GLY A 84 -1.13 -19.38 -11.65
N TRP A 85 -1.68 -18.69 -12.65
CA TRP A 85 -3.07 -18.25 -12.62
C TRP A 85 -4.05 -19.43 -12.68
N HIS A 86 -5.09 -19.37 -11.85
CA HIS A 86 -6.20 -20.32 -11.81
C HIS A 86 -7.47 -19.62 -11.30
N GLU A 87 -8.64 -20.27 -11.38
CA GLU A 87 -9.94 -19.66 -11.02
C GLU A 87 -9.96 -19.05 -9.60
N GLU A 88 -9.41 -19.75 -8.60
CA GLU A 88 -9.36 -19.25 -7.22
C GLU A 88 -8.15 -18.32 -6.93
N TYR A 89 -7.39 -17.88 -7.94
CA TYR A 89 -6.08 -17.22 -7.74
C TYR A 89 -6.24 -15.92 -6.96
N THR A 90 -7.08 -15.01 -7.46
CA THR A 90 -7.37 -13.73 -6.80
C THR A 90 -7.88 -13.93 -5.38
N LYS A 91 -8.76 -14.91 -5.13
CA LYS A 91 -9.30 -15.17 -3.79
C LYS A 91 -8.23 -15.69 -2.83
N LYS A 92 -7.36 -16.61 -3.27
CA LYS A 92 -6.20 -17.05 -2.49
C LYS A 92 -5.26 -15.87 -2.21
N GLY A 93 -4.98 -15.06 -3.22
CA GLY A 93 -4.19 -13.84 -3.09
C GLY A 93 -4.72 -12.86 -2.04
N LEU A 94 -6.01 -12.59 -2.05
CA LEU A 94 -6.67 -11.74 -1.04
C LEU A 94 -6.59 -12.34 0.37
N ASN A 95 -6.70 -13.66 0.50
CA ASN A 95 -6.52 -14.33 1.79
C ASN A 95 -5.07 -14.22 2.29
N ILE A 96 -4.10 -14.36 1.40
CA ILE A 96 -2.68 -14.16 1.74
C ILE A 96 -2.47 -12.71 2.19
N LEU A 97 -2.99 -11.72 1.46
CA LEU A 97 -2.90 -10.31 1.85
C LEU A 97 -3.54 -10.03 3.22
N GLN A 98 -4.65 -10.70 3.56
CA GLN A 98 -5.25 -10.64 4.89
C GLN A 98 -4.34 -11.24 5.96
N GLN A 99 -3.63 -12.31 5.67
CA GLN A 99 -2.74 -12.98 6.64
C GLN A 99 -1.42 -12.24 6.84
N THR A 100 -0.87 -11.65 5.78
CA THR A 100 0.46 -11.03 5.80
C THR A 100 0.44 -9.55 6.13
N ILE A 101 -0.59 -8.82 5.67
CA ILE A 101 -0.72 -7.39 5.93
C ILE A 101 -1.83 -7.18 6.96
N TYR A 102 -3.08 -7.47 6.61
CA TYR A 102 -4.26 -7.12 7.42
C TYR A 102 -4.64 -8.17 8.47
N SER A 103 -3.62 -8.76 9.11
CA SER A 103 -3.85 -9.78 10.13
C SER A 103 -4.47 -9.17 11.40
N ASN A 104 -4.99 -10.00 12.29
CA ASN A 104 -5.41 -9.50 13.61
C ASN A 104 -4.22 -9.01 14.47
N ASN A 105 -2.98 -9.30 14.05
CA ASN A 105 -1.76 -8.83 14.70
C ASN A 105 -1.19 -7.61 13.96
N CYS A 106 -1.48 -6.41 14.49
CA CYS A 106 -0.94 -5.17 13.95
C CYS A 106 0.58 -5.00 14.16
N GLU A 107 1.22 -5.83 14.99
CA GLU A 107 2.66 -5.79 15.21
C GLU A 107 3.45 -6.20 13.97
N ILE A 108 2.85 -6.91 13.01
CA ILE A 108 3.51 -7.29 11.75
C ILE A 108 3.80 -6.06 10.89
N ILE A 109 3.03 -4.98 11.03
CA ILE A 109 3.13 -3.78 10.20
C ILE A 109 4.08 -2.75 10.81
N ASP A 110 4.87 -2.11 9.96
CA ASP A 110 5.66 -0.94 10.34
C ASP A 110 4.73 0.30 10.42
N PRO A 111 4.52 0.88 11.61
CA PRO A 111 3.59 2.00 11.81
C PRO A 111 4.17 3.33 11.31
N THR A 112 5.33 3.32 10.65
CA THR A 112 6.01 4.52 10.16
C THR A 112 6.24 4.51 8.65
N LYS A 113 5.96 3.40 7.97
CA LYS A 113 6.27 3.22 6.55
C LYS A 113 5.04 2.88 5.73
N LEU A 114 5.01 3.44 4.52
CA LEU A 114 4.13 3.08 3.45
C LEU A 114 4.98 2.80 2.21
N GLY A 115 4.51 1.95 1.32
CA GLY A 115 5.19 1.64 0.06
C GLY A 115 4.28 1.83 -1.14
N MET A 116 4.90 2.11 -2.29
CA MET A 116 4.23 2.34 -3.56
C MET A 116 5.13 1.93 -4.72
N LEU A 117 4.53 1.57 -5.86
CA LEU A 117 5.26 1.33 -7.10
C LEU A 117 5.34 2.59 -7.96
N GLU A 118 6.53 2.90 -8.48
CA GLU A 118 6.75 3.95 -9.47
C GLU A 118 7.16 3.35 -10.82
N MET A 119 6.16 3.05 -11.65
CA MET A 119 6.37 2.40 -12.95
C MET A 119 6.60 3.40 -14.09
N ALA A 120 6.00 4.60 -14.01
CA ALA A 120 6.02 5.54 -15.12
C ALA A 120 7.35 6.29 -15.24
N LYS A 121 8.07 6.45 -14.11
CA LYS A 121 9.38 7.12 -14.02
C LYS A 121 9.40 8.54 -14.65
N LYS A 122 8.28 9.28 -14.57
CA LYS A 122 8.10 10.65 -15.09
C LYS A 122 8.35 11.73 -14.01
N HIS A 123 7.44 12.69 -13.86
CA HIS A 123 7.60 13.84 -12.95
C HIS A 123 7.86 13.44 -11.50
N THR A 124 7.08 12.49 -10.96
CA THR A 124 7.28 11.97 -9.60
C THR A 124 8.70 11.45 -9.39
N TRP A 125 9.21 10.65 -10.32
CA TRP A 125 10.56 10.08 -10.27
C TRP A 125 11.65 11.15 -10.34
N LEU A 126 11.55 12.09 -11.29
CA LEU A 126 12.49 13.20 -11.42
C LEU A 126 12.52 14.07 -10.16
N ASN A 127 11.34 14.37 -9.59
CA ASN A 127 11.24 15.15 -8.36
C ASN A 127 11.88 14.41 -7.18
N LEU A 128 11.50 13.15 -6.92
CA LEU A 128 11.94 12.40 -5.75
C LEU A 128 13.45 12.13 -5.73
N ARG A 129 14.10 11.98 -6.90
CA ARG A 129 15.57 11.85 -6.98
C ARG A 129 16.32 13.10 -6.53
N SER A 130 15.70 14.27 -6.62
CA SER A 130 16.30 15.55 -6.22
C SER A 130 15.82 16.06 -4.86
N ASN A 131 14.61 15.68 -4.46
CA ASN A 131 13.95 16.12 -3.25
C ASN A 131 13.08 14.97 -2.71
N PRO A 132 13.51 14.29 -1.63
CA PRO A 132 12.80 13.13 -1.11
C PRO A 132 11.49 13.51 -0.39
N ARG A 133 11.20 14.80 -0.17
CA ARG A 133 10.00 15.22 0.55
C ARG A 133 8.75 15.03 -0.31
N ALA A 134 7.75 14.40 0.28
CA ALA A 134 6.45 14.21 -0.35
C ALA A 134 5.31 14.36 0.65
N THR A 135 4.11 14.62 0.12
CA THR A 135 2.86 14.60 0.88
C THR A 135 1.89 13.64 0.22
N LEU A 136 1.26 12.78 1.01
CA LEU A 136 0.12 11.97 0.59
C LEU A 136 -1.15 12.64 1.11
N LEU A 137 -2.08 12.92 0.20
CA LEU A 137 -3.43 13.39 0.54
C LEU A 137 -4.43 12.28 0.21
N PHE A 138 -5.02 11.72 1.27
CA PHE A 138 -6.13 10.78 1.18
C PHE A 138 -7.45 11.54 1.30
N TYR A 139 -8.43 11.16 0.50
CA TYR A 139 -9.80 11.65 0.61
C TYR A 139 -10.79 10.54 0.25
N GLN A 140 -11.67 10.23 1.19
CA GLN A 140 -12.81 9.34 0.99
C GLN A 140 -14.08 10.12 1.35
N PRO A 141 -14.93 10.47 0.37
CA PRO A 141 -16.17 11.17 0.62
C PRO A 141 -17.07 10.45 1.64
N PRO A 142 -17.90 11.19 2.41
CA PRO A 142 -18.09 12.63 2.32
C PRO A 142 -17.14 13.47 3.19
N THR A 143 -16.45 12.88 4.16
CA THR A 143 -15.78 13.67 5.23
C THR A 143 -14.39 13.19 5.62
N THR A 144 -13.95 12.02 5.17
CA THR A 144 -12.69 11.45 5.64
C THR A 144 -11.54 11.96 4.78
N SER A 145 -10.56 12.62 5.41
CA SER A 145 -9.33 13.03 4.74
C SER A 145 -8.13 12.91 5.68
N TYR A 146 -6.98 12.53 5.13
CA TYR A 146 -5.72 12.48 5.86
C TYR A 146 -4.61 13.09 5.03
N GLU A 147 -3.79 13.93 5.65
CA GLU A 147 -2.54 14.42 5.07
C GLU A 147 -1.38 13.77 5.82
N LEU A 148 -0.57 12.98 5.10
CA LEU A 148 0.66 12.40 5.63
C LEU A 148 1.86 13.04 4.94
N ARG A 149 2.77 13.61 5.73
CA ARG A 149 4.01 14.23 5.25
C ARG A 149 5.19 13.34 5.61
N GLY A 150 6.09 13.12 4.67
CA GLY A 150 7.22 12.23 4.89
C GLY A 150 8.37 12.44 3.92
N GLN A 151 9.35 11.55 4.05
CA GLN A 151 10.44 11.41 3.09
C GLN A 151 10.27 10.08 2.37
N VAL A 152 10.60 10.07 1.08
CA VAL A 152 10.54 8.88 0.23
C VAL A 152 11.95 8.36 0.00
N GLU A 153 12.12 7.06 0.23
CA GLU A 153 13.31 6.32 -0.18
C GLU A 153 13.02 5.58 -1.49
N ILE A 154 13.95 5.64 -2.44
CA ILE A 154 13.82 4.95 -3.73
C ILE A 154 14.54 3.61 -3.62
N HIS A 155 13.76 2.54 -3.67
CA HIS A 155 14.27 1.16 -3.73
C HIS A 155 14.21 0.65 -5.16
N GLU A 156 15.38 0.47 -5.76
CA GLU A 156 15.51 -0.06 -7.12
C GLU A 156 15.48 -1.60 -7.15
N GLU A 157 15.53 -2.14 -8.38
CA GLU A 157 15.49 -3.58 -8.64
C GLU A 157 16.54 -4.35 -7.84
N GLY A 158 16.15 -5.53 -7.34
CA GLY A 158 17.01 -6.39 -6.52
C GLY A 158 16.84 -6.18 -5.01
N SER A 159 16.42 -4.99 -4.57
CA SER A 159 16.14 -4.74 -3.15
C SER A 159 14.92 -5.50 -2.64
N ILE A 160 14.88 -5.79 -1.33
CA ILE A 160 13.76 -6.50 -0.69
C ILE A 160 12.43 -5.75 -0.86
N TYR A 161 12.43 -4.43 -0.68
CA TYR A 161 11.22 -3.62 -0.83
C TYR A 161 10.72 -3.58 -2.28
N HIS A 162 11.62 -3.49 -3.26
CA HIS A 162 11.23 -3.58 -4.66
C HIS A 162 10.54 -4.91 -4.97
N LYS A 163 11.15 -6.03 -4.57
CA LYS A 163 10.59 -7.37 -4.78
C LYS A 163 9.24 -7.53 -4.07
N LEU A 164 9.16 -7.11 -2.81
CA LEU A 164 7.95 -7.19 -2.00
C LEU A 164 6.79 -6.40 -2.60
N LEU A 165 7.02 -5.15 -3.02
CA LEU A 165 5.97 -4.30 -3.56
C LEU A 165 5.43 -4.81 -4.90
N ASN A 166 6.30 -5.33 -5.77
CA ASN A 166 5.86 -5.97 -7.01
C ASN A 166 5.08 -7.26 -6.71
N ALA A 167 5.63 -8.13 -5.84
CA ALA A 167 4.96 -9.37 -5.47
C ALA A 167 3.60 -9.13 -4.80
N GLN A 168 3.48 -8.10 -3.96
CA GLN A 168 2.21 -7.73 -3.33
C GLN A 168 1.16 -7.32 -4.38
N HIS A 169 1.55 -6.56 -5.41
CA HIS A 169 0.67 -6.23 -6.53
C HIS A 169 0.24 -7.49 -7.29
N ASP A 170 1.19 -8.36 -7.63
CA ASP A 170 0.95 -9.56 -8.45
C ASP A 170 0.25 -10.70 -7.68
N THR A 171 0.17 -10.61 -6.36
CA THR A 171 -0.46 -11.64 -5.51
C THR A 171 -1.97 -11.77 -5.77
N TYR A 172 -2.65 -10.72 -6.25
CA TYR A 172 -4.09 -10.75 -6.49
C TYR A 172 -4.50 -10.20 -7.86
N HIS A 173 -3.52 -10.03 -8.76
CA HIS A 173 -3.69 -9.65 -10.17
C HIS A 173 -3.21 -10.78 -11.07
#